data_AF-A0A1G1V6L4-F1
#
_entry.id   AF-A0A1G1V6L4-F1
#
_cell.length_a   1.000
_cell.length_b   1.000
_cell.length_c   1.000
_cell.angle_alpha   90.00
_cell.angle_beta   90.00
_cell.angle_gamma   90.00
#
_symmetry.space_group_name_H-M   'P 1'
#
loop_
_entity.id
_entity.type
_entity.pdbx_description
1 polymer ?
#
loop_
_entity_poly.entity_id
_entity_poly.type
_entity_poly.pdbx_seq_one_letter_code
_entity_poly.pdbx_strand_id
1 'polypeptide(L)'
;MAVERGLLRESSEIPTRICYIASTSAIKIAALQAALGPEVAVVGRKVASGVPEQPVGIEQTTQGLRNRLEALRKALENEGIEPVFLASCENGIVSDGWGNWIDVGTVVLEKDGQRVYAWTAGVQMPTSFVFQASRRGFATTTASSVMAEQLGIPQAGTDPHAYLTGGYVDRQELLAQAFAIAMIQVESGTNRFNANPSA
;
A
#
# COMPACT_ATOMS: atom_id res chain seq x y z
N MET A 1 -22.28 51.57 11.47
CA MET A 1 -21.11 51.36 10.60
C MET A 1 -20.13 50.42 11.30
N ALA A 2 -19.38 49.64 10.51
CA ALA A 2 -18.57 48.44 10.82
C ALA A 2 -19.43 47.15 10.89
N VAL A 3 -19.91 46.61 9.76
CA VAL A 3 -19.22 45.77 8.73
C VAL A 3 -18.73 44.44 9.30
N GLU A 4 -19.58 43.41 9.14
CA GLU A 4 -19.23 41.99 9.18
C GLU A 4 -18.02 41.69 8.28
N ARG A 5 -17.07 40.89 8.77
CA ARG A 5 -16.13 40.17 7.91
C ARG A 5 -15.95 38.75 8.39
N GLY A 6 -16.59 37.83 7.66
CA GLY A 6 -16.02 36.56 7.24
C GLY A 6 -15.77 35.54 8.34
N LEU A 7 -16.83 34.89 8.82
CA LEU A 7 -16.69 33.56 9.39
C LEU A 7 -16.29 32.60 8.26
N LEU A 8 -15.16 31.94 8.46
CA LEU A 8 -14.51 31.00 7.55
C LEU A 8 -15.51 29.95 7.04
N ARG A 9 -15.60 29.81 5.71
CA ARG A 9 -16.16 28.61 5.08
C ARG A 9 -15.15 27.48 5.30
N GLU A 10 -15.46 26.53 6.16
CA GLU A 10 -14.92 25.17 5.98
C GLU A 10 -15.99 24.36 5.27
N SER A 11 -15.72 24.12 4.00
CA SER A 11 -16.52 23.37 3.05
C SER A 11 -16.80 21.96 3.57
N SER A 12 -18.06 21.66 3.84
CA SER A 12 -18.59 20.31 4.03
C SER A 12 -18.67 19.53 2.72
N GLU A 13 -17.69 19.70 1.82
CA GLU A 13 -17.74 19.07 0.51
C GLU A 13 -17.57 17.55 0.67
N ILE A 14 -18.65 16.84 0.35
CA ILE A 14 -18.64 15.39 0.19
C ILE A 14 -17.53 15.08 -0.81
N PRO A 15 -16.61 14.15 -0.51
CA PRO A 15 -15.52 13.80 -1.42
C PRO A 15 -16.06 13.56 -2.82
N THR A 16 -15.56 14.31 -3.79
CA THR A 16 -16.07 14.28 -5.17
C THR A 16 -15.68 12.99 -5.89
N ARG A 17 -14.70 12.24 -5.36
CA ARG A 17 -14.18 10.99 -5.92
C ARG A 17 -13.94 9.97 -4.82
N ILE A 18 -14.13 8.69 -5.15
CA ILE A 18 -13.87 7.56 -4.24
C ILE A 18 -12.78 6.67 -4.85
N CYS A 19 -11.81 6.28 -4.03
CA CYS A 19 -10.83 5.24 -4.33
C CYS A 19 -11.07 4.04 -3.42
N TYR A 20 -11.29 2.87 -4.03
CA TYR A 20 -11.40 1.63 -3.28
C TYR A 20 -10.02 0.97 -3.15
N ILE A 21 -9.65 0.57 -1.94
CA ILE A 21 -8.41 -0.17 -1.68
C ILE A 21 -8.69 -1.60 -1.22
N ALA A 22 -7.90 -2.54 -1.75
CA ALA A 22 -7.99 -3.97 -1.47
C ALA A 22 -7.42 -4.36 -0.09
N SER A 23 -7.69 -3.55 0.93
CA SER A 23 -7.27 -3.78 2.31
C SER A 23 -8.20 -3.09 3.31
N THR A 24 -8.28 -3.63 4.53
CA THR A 24 -8.94 -2.99 5.68
C THR A 24 -7.93 -2.53 6.75
N SER A 25 -6.63 -2.59 6.45
CA SER A 25 -5.59 -2.12 7.36
C SER A 25 -5.63 -0.60 7.46
N ALA A 26 -5.71 -0.07 8.69
CA ALA A 26 -5.70 1.37 8.94
C ALA A 26 -4.45 2.06 8.38
N ILE A 27 -3.27 1.44 8.53
CA ILE A 27 -2.00 1.96 7.99
C ILE A 27 -2.06 2.06 6.46
N LYS A 28 -2.57 1.02 5.78
CA LYS A 28 -2.65 1.00 4.30
C LYS A 28 -3.65 2.02 3.77
N ILE A 29 -4.79 2.17 4.45
CA ILE A 29 -5.81 3.17 4.11
C ILE A 29 -5.26 4.59 4.33
N ALA A 30 -4.64 4.84 5.49
CA ALA A 30 -4.05 6.14 5.80
C ALA A 30 -2.92 6.52 4.84
N ALA A 31 -2.07 5.56 4.46
CA ALA A 31 -1.01 5.77 3.47
C ALA A 31 -1.57 6.20 2.11
N LEU A 32 -2.61 5.52 1.62
CA LEU A 32 -3.27 5.91 0.37
C LEU A 32 -3.97 7.26 0.50
N GLN A 33 -4.66 7.51 1.63
CA GLN A 33 -5.34 8.79 1.87
C GLN A 33 -4.35 9.96 1.86
N ALA A 34 -3.17 9.78 2.46
CA ALA A 34 -2.10 10.77 2.45
C ALA A 34 -1.58 11.06 1.03
N ALA A 35 -1.54 10.04 0.16
CA ALA A 35 -1.09 10.17 -1.22
C ALA A 35 -2.14 10.83 -2.14
N LEU A 36 -3.44 10.58 -1.92
CA LEU A 36 -4.52 11.10 -2.77
C LEU A 36 -5.02 12.49 -2.34
N GLY A 37 -4.76 12.89 -1.09
CA GLY A 37 -5.26 14.15 -0.54
C GLY A 37 -6.75 14.10 -0.14
N PRO A 38 -7.30 15.20 0.42
CA PRO A 38 -8.63 15.20 1.02
C PRO A 38 -9.79 15.11 0.01
N GLU A 39 -9.54 15.39 -1.27
CA GLU A 39 -10.56 15.40 -2.33
C GLU A 39 -11.04 14.00 -2.74
N VAL A 40 -10.28 12.97 -2.36
CA VAL A 40 -10.58 11.57 -2.69
C VAL A 40 -10.81 10.78 -1.40
N ALA A 41 -11.99 10.21 -1.24
CA ALA A 41 -12.27 9.30 -0.12
C ALA A 41 -11.66 7.92 -0.37
N VAL A 42 -10.94 7.39 0.60
CA VAL A 42 -10.44 6.01 0.55
C VAL A 42 -11.39 5.05 1.28
N VAL A 43 -11.88 4.04 0.56
CA VAL A 43 -12.76 3.00 1.10
C VAL A 43 -12.07 1.65 1.06
N GLY A 44 -11.83 1.06 2.24
CA GLY A 44 -11.23 -0.26 2.37
C GLY A 44 -12.21 -1.40 2.13
N ARG A 45 -11.77 -2.42 1.36
CA ARG A 45 -12.50 -3.67 1.16
C ARG A 45 -11.62 -4.87 1.53
N LYS A 46 -12.21 -5.83 2.23
CA LYS A 46 -11.53 -7.08 2.59
C LYS A 46 -11.61 -8.05 1.41
N VAL A 47 -10.45 -8.37 0.84
CA VAL A 47 -10.32 -9.37 -0.24
C VAL A 47 -9.11 -10.26 0.01
N ALA A 48 -9.13 -11.47 -0.55
CA ALA A 48 -8.03 -12.42 -0.42
C ALA A 48 -6.93 -12.15 -1.45
N SER A 49 -5.67 -12.39 -1.08
CA SER A 49 -4.52 -12.34 -2.01
C SER A 49 -4.23 -13.67 -2.70
N GLY A 50 -4.71 -14.80 -2.15
CA GLY A 50 -4.43 -16.13 -2.72
C GLY A 50 -2.95 -16.55 -2.66
N VAL A 51 -2.12 -15.86 -1.87
CA VAL A 51 -0.71 -16.19 -1.60
C VAL A 51 -0.52 -16.38 -0.08
N PRO A 52 0.61 -16.97 0.38
CA PRO A 52 0.93 -17.08 1.79
C PRO A 52 0.85 -15.74 2.54
N GLU A 53 0.59 -15.79 3.86
CA GLU A 53 0.55 -14.58 4.69
C GLU A 53 1.87 -13.79 4.67
N GLN A 54 3.00 -14.49 4.53
CA GLN A 54 4.29 -13.89 4.20
C GLN A 54 4.66 -14.21 2.74
N PRO A 55 4.40 -13.29 1.80
CA PRO A 55 4.97 -13.39 0.47
C PRO A 55 6.50 -13.38 0.52
N VAL A 56 7.12 -14.29 -0.22
CA VAL A 56 8.57 -14.40 -0.35
C VAL A 56 8.97 -14.14 -1.80
N GLY A 57 9.85 -13.18 -1.98
CA GLY A 57 10.33 -12.76 -3.30
C GLY A 57 9.37 -11.82 -4.03
N ILE A 58 9.88 -11.22 -5.10
CA ILE A 58 9.14 -10.24 -5.91
C ILE A 58 7.91 -10.88 -6.57
N GLU A 59 8.04 -12.13 -7.03
CA GLU A 59 6.98 -12.83 -7.77
C GLU A 59 5.72 -13.04 -6.92
N GLN A 60 5.85 -13.68 -5.74
CA GLN A 60 4.70 -13.90 -4.85
C GLN A 60 4.10 -12.58 -4.36
N THR A 61 4.94 -11.59 -4.05
CA THR A 61 4.50 -10.28 -3.58
C THR A 61 3.67 -9.57 -4.65
N THR A 62 4.14 -9.58 -5.91
CA THR A 62 3.42 -8.99 -7.05
C THR A 62 2.17 -9.79 -7.41
N GLN A 63 2.21 -11.11 -7.26
CA GLN A 63 1.03 -11.96 -7.47
C GLN A 63 -0.07 -11.66 -6.45
N GLY A 64 0.28 -11.53 -5.17
CA GLY A 64 -0.66 -11.16 -4.11
C GLY A 64 -1.27 -9.78 -4.36
N LEU A 65 -0.46 -8.81 -4.76
CA LEU A 65 -0.90 -7.47 -5.15
C LEU A 65 -1.97 -7.50 -6.24
N ARG A 66 -1.71 -8.23 -7.34
CA ARG A 66 -2.60 -8.35 -8.50
C ARG A 66 -3.88 -9.10 -8.16
N ASN A 67 -3.77 -10.23 -7.47
CA ASN A 67 -4.92 -11.02 -7.03
C ASN A 67 -5.90 -10.18 -6.20
N ARG A 68 -5.36 -9.37 -5.27
CA ARG A 68 -6.17 -8.46 -4.46
C ARG A 68 -6.89 -7.41 -5.31
N LEU A 69 -6.21 -6.82 -6.30
CA LEU A 69 -6.81 -5.81 -7.18
C LEU A 69 -7.96 -6.41 -8.01
N GLU A 70 -7.77 -7.58 -8.59
CA GLU A 70 -8.82 -8.25 -9.39
C GLU A 70 -9.99 -8.73 -8.51
N ALA A 71 -9.69 -9.26 -7.32
CA ALA A 71 -10.72 -9.65 -6.36
C ALA A 71 -11.56 -8.43 -5.92
N LEU A 72 -10.92 -7.29 -5.72
CA LEU A 72 -11.60 -6.03 -5.42
C LEU A 72 -12.50 -5.60 -6.56
N ARG A 73 -11.98 -5.57 -7.79
CA ARG A 73 -12.78 -5.21 -8.97
C ARG A 73 -14.03 -6.08 -9.08
N LYS A 74 -13.85 -7.40 -9.03
CA LYS A 74 -14.95 -8.35 -9.11
C LYS A 74 -15.99 -8.15 -8.00
N ALA A 75 -15.55 -7.83 -6.78
CA ALA A 75 -16.46 -7.54 -5.68
C ALA A 75 -17.31 -6.29 -5.96
N LEU A 76 -16.70 -5.22 -6.49
CA LEU A 76 -17.41 -3.99 -6.85
C LEU A 76 -18.33 -4.17 -8.05
N GLU A 77 -17.92 -4.92 -9.07
CA GLU A 77 -18.76 -5.27 -10.22
C GLU A 77 -20.02 -6.04 -9.77
N ASN A 78 -19.89 -6.99 -8.85
CA ASN A 78 -21.02 -7.72 -8.28
C ASN A 78 -21.98 -6.81 -7.47
N GLU A 79 -21.46 -5.69 -6.94
CA GLU A 79 -22.24 -4.65 -6.26
C GLU A 79 -22.82 -3.62 -7.25
N GLY A 80 -22.55 -3.73 -8.56
CA GLY A 80 -22.96 -2.77 -9.57
C GLY A 80 -22.20 -1.44 -9.50
N ILE A 81 -21.01 -1.44 -8.90
CA ILE A 81 -20.16 -0.26 -8.73
C ILE A 81 -19.08 -0.26 -9.82
N GLU A 82 -19.01 0.83 -10.59
CA GLU A 82 -17.94 1.09 -11.56
C GLU A 82 -16.96 2.13 -10.96
N PRO A 83 -15.81 1.71 -10.42
CA PRO A 83 -14.91 2.60 -9.70
C PRO A 83 -13.99 3.37 -10.66
N VAL A 84 -13.88 4.68 -10.46
CA VAL A 84 -12.88 5.52 -11.16
C VAL A 84 -11.47 5.20 -10.68
N PHE A 85 -11.31 4.87 -9.40
CA PHE A 85 -10.02 4.51 -8.82
C PHE A 85 -10.06 3.18 -8.07
N LEU A 86 -9.03 2.37 -8.30
CA LEU A 86 -8.77 1.14 -7.55
C LEU A 86 -7.33 1.11 -7.07
N ALA A 87 -7.12 0.62 -5.86
CA ALA A 87 -5.80 0.47 -5.28
C ALA A 87 -5.61 -0.90 -4.64
N SER A 88 -4.38 -1.39 -4.65
CA SER A 88 -3.95 -2.54 -3.87
C SER A 88 -2.52 -2.31 -3.40
N CYS A 89 -2.15 -2.95 -2.29
CA CYS A 89 -0.78 -2.93 -1.78
C CYS A 89 -0.47 -4.24 -1.03
N GLU A 90 0.73 -4.76 -1.26
CA GLU A 90 1.21 -5.99 -0.63
C GLU A 90 2.65 -5.78 -0.15
N ASN A 91 2.96 -6.33 1.02
CA ASN A 91 4.33 -6.40 1.52
C ASN A 91 4.82 -7.83 1.40
N GLY A 92 6.11 -7.98 1.18
CA GLY A 92 6.79 -9.26 1.18
C GLY A 92 8.24 -9.09 1.63
N ILE A 93 8.92 -10.22 1.83
CA ILE A 93 10.35 -10.24 2.11
C ILE A 93 11.12 -10.67 0.87
N VAL A 94 12.21 -9.97 0.57
CA VAL A 94 13.12 -10.28 -0.53
C VAL A 94 14.52 -10.52 0.01
N SER A 95 15.24 -11.47 -0.59
CA SER A 95 16.67 -11.64 -0.33
C SER A 95 17.46 -10.62 -1.15
N ASP A 96 18.49 -10.02 -0.54
CA ASP A 96 19.42 -9.14 -1.24
C ASP A 96 20.52 -9.88 -2.00
N GLY A 97 20.59 -11.21 -1.86
CA GLY A 97 21.63 -12.05 -2.44
C GLY A 97 22.94 -12.13 -1.63
N TRP A 98 23.08 -11.36 -0.56
CA TRP A 98 24.23 -11.35 0.35
C TRP A 98 23.90 -11.92 1.74
N GLY A 99 22.75 -12.56 1.88
CA GLY A 99 22.31 -13.21 3.11
C GLY A 99 21.44 -12.33 4.02
N ASN A 100 21.08 -11.12 3.57
CA ASN A 100 20.11 -10.29 4.26
C ASN A 100 18.72 -10.44 3.64
N TRP A 101 17.72 -10.14 4.46
CA TRP A 101 16.34 -10.07 4.06
C TRP A 101 15.83 -8.66 4.21
N ILE A 102 14.99 -8.24 3.29
CA ILE A 102 14.45 -6.88 3.23
C ILE A 102 12.93 -7.00 3.14
N ASP A 103 12.21 -6.36 4.06
CA ASP A 103 10.77 -6.15 3.91
C ASP A 103 10.54 -4.99 2.93
N VAL A 104 9.78 -5.25 1.88
CA VAL A 104 9.44 -4.28 0.85
C VAL A 104 7.93 -4.28 0.63
N GLY A 105 7.37 -3.10 0.40
CA GLY A 105 6.01 -2.92 -0.07
C GLY A 105 5.98 -2.70 -1.58
N THR A 106 4.89 -3.13 -2.20
CA THR A 106 4.51 -2.72 -3.55
C THR A 106 3.07 -2.27 -3.56
N VAL A 107 2.77 -1.30 -4.40
CA VAL A 107 1.43 -0.75 -4.60
C VAL A 107 1.06 -0.78 -6.08
N VAL A 108 -0.23 -0.84 -6.33
CA VAL A 108 -0.81 -0.56 -7.64
C VAL A 108 -1.95 0.42 -7.46
N LEU A 109 -1.98 1.44 -8.31
CA LEU A 109 -3.10 2.36 -8.45
C LEU A 109 -3.61 2.27 -9.88
N GLU A 110 -4.91 2.11 -10.02
CA GLU A 110 -5.62 2.17 -11.28
C GLU A 110 -6.53 3.38 -11.32
N LYS A 111 -6.53 4.07 -12.45
CA LYS A 111 -7.46 5.15 -12.79
C LYS A 111 -7.89 4.98 -14.24
N ASP A 112 -9.19 4.95 -14.49
CA ASP A 112 -9.76 4.85 -15.85
C ASP A 112 -9.14 3.69 -16.69
N GLY A 113 -8.90 2.55 -16.03
CA GLY A 113 -8.28 1.35 -16.64
C GLY A 113 -6.76 1.39 -16.81
N GLN A 114 -6.09 2.52 -16.56
CA GLN A 114 -4.63 2.62 -16.56
C GLN A 114 -4.06 2.22 -15.21
N ARG A 115 -3.06 1.33 -15.19
CA ARG A 115 -2.42 0.82 -13.97
C ARG A 115 -0.98 1.30 -13.86
N VAL A 116 -0.63 1.82 -12.69
CA VAL A 116 0.76 2.10 -12.33
C VAL A 116 1.15 1.30 -11.10
N TYR A 117 2.34 0.73 -11.14
CA TYR A 117 2.96 -0.01 -10.04
C TYR A 117 4.13 0.77 -9.47
N ALA A 118 4.27 0.78 -8.15
CA ALA A 118 5.42 1.38 -7.48
C ALA A 118 5.87 0.48 -6.30
N TRP A 119 7.12 0.64 -5.91
CA TRP A 119 7.74 -0.07 -4.80
C TRP A 119 8.17 0.91 -3.72
N THR A 120 8.12 0.49 -2.48
CA THR A 120 8.68 1.25 -1.36
C THR A 120 10.20 1.10 -1.33
N ALA A 121 10.88 2.00 -0.62
CA ALA A 121 12.20 1.65 -0.10
C ALA A 121 12.09 0.42 0.83
N GLY A 122 13.17 -0.37 0.89
CA GLY A 122 13.21 -1.58 1.69
C GLY A 122 13.78 -1.34 3.09
N VAL A 123 13.24 -2.06 4.08
CA VAL A 123 13.76 -2.06 5.45
C VAL A 123 14.33 -3.44 5.75
N GLN A 124 15.59 -3.50 6.18
CA GLN A 124 16.24 -4.77 6.49
C GLN A 124 15.53 -5.47 7.66
N MET A 125 15.09 -6.70 7.42
CA MET A 125 14.47 -7.58 8.40
C MET A 125 15.55 -8.47 9.03
N PRO A 126 15.64 -8.57 10.37
CA PRO A 126 16.60 -9.48 11.00
C PRO A 126 16.40 -10.93 10.54
N THR A 127 17.46 -11.51 9.98
CA THR A 127 17.44 -12.84 9.36
C THR A 127 16.97 -13.93 10.34
N SER A 128 17.22 -13.79 11.64
CA SER A 128 16.73 -14.70 12.67
C SER A 128 15.20 -14.84 12.66
N PHE A 129 14.46 -13.72 12.56
CA PHE A 129 13.00 -13.76 12.54
C PHE A 129 12.46 -14.34 11.23
N VAL A 130 13.12 -14.06 10.11
CA VAL A 130 12.77 -14.66 8.81
C VAL A 130 12.94 -16.17 8.84
N PHE A 131 14.06 -16.67 9.37
CA PHE A 131 14.31 -18.11 9.46
C PHE A 131 13.34 -18.81 10.42
N GLN A 132 13.01 -18.18 11.54
CA GLN A 132 12.01 -18.73 12.46
C GLN A 132 10.61 -18.74 11.83
N ALA A 133 10.22 -17.70 11.10
CA ALA A 133 8.97 -17.68 10.35
C ALA A 133 8.95 -18.76 9.26
N SER A 134 10.04 -18.95 8.54
CA SER A 134 10.20 -20.03 7.54
C SER A 134 9.99 -21.41 8.17
N ARG A 135 10.61 -21.67 9.34
CA ARG A 135 10.45 -22.93 10.08
C ARG A 135 9.03 -23.18 10.57
N ARG A 136 8.28 -22.11 10.91
CA ARG A 136 6.87 -22.17 11.31
C ARG A 136 5.92 -22.27 10.11
N GLY A 137 6.38 -21.89 8.93
CA GLY A 137 5.64 -21.89 7.69
C GLY A 137 5.07 -20.52 7.35
N PHE A 138 5.45 -19.99 6.18
CA PHE A 138 5.01 -18.68 5.69
C PHE A 138 3.53 -18.60 5.32
N ALA A 139 2.83 -19.74 5.26
CA ALA A 139 1.39 -19.79 5.01
C ALA A 139 0.59 -18.97 6.03
N THR A 140 1.01 -18.98 7.30
CA THR A 140 0.29 -18.35 8.42
C THR A 140 1.20 -17.58 9.37
N THR A 141 2.48 -17.40 9.01
CA THR A 141 3.48 -16.79 9.88
C THR A 141 4.32 -15.80 9.10
N THR A 142 4.44 -14.57 9.59
CA THR A 142 5.29 -13.53 9.03
C THR A 142 6.54 -13.33 9.88
N ALA A 143 7.59 -12.77 9.28
CA ALA A 143 8.79 -12.41 10.04
C ALA A 143 8.46 -11.36 11.12
N SER A 144 7.57 -10.42 10.83
CA SER A 144 7.13 -9.41 11.79
C SER A 144 6.29 -10.00 12.93
N SER A 145 5.46 -11.02 12.68
CA SER A 145 4.69 -11.66 13.75
C SER A 145 5.60 -12.44 14.70
N VAL A 146 6.61 -13.12 14.18
CA VAL A 146 7.65 -13.77 15.01
C VAL A 146 8.43 -12.74 15.81
N MET A 147 8.81 -11.62 15.19
CA MET A 147 9.50 -10.53 15.87
C MET A 147 8.66 -9.96 17.02
N ALA A 148 7.38 -9.68 16.77
CA ALA A 148 6.47 -9.17 17.79
C ALA A 148 6.31 -10.13 18.98
N GLU A 149 6.14 -11.42 18.70
CA GLU A 149 6.02 -12.47 19.71
C GLU A 149 7.29 -12.56 20.57
N GLN A 150 8.46 -12.67 19.95
CA GLN A 150 9.72 -12.89 20.67
C GLN A 150 10.18 -11.68 21.46
N LEU A 151 9.85 -10.47 21.00
CA LEU A 151 10.18 -9.24 21.70
C LEU A 151 9.11 -8.84 22.73
N GLY A 152 7.90 -9.41 22.65
CA GLY A 152 6.76 -8.96 23.45
C GLY A 152 6.27 -7.55 23.07
N ILE A 153 6.51 -7.13 21.82
CA ILE A 153 6.20 -5.78 21.33
C ILE A 153 5.19 -5.91 20.17
N PRO A 154 3.87 -5.73 20.41
CA PRO A 154 2.85 -5.88 19.38
C PRO A 154 3.06 -4.97 18.16
N GLN A 155 3.58 -3.76 18.37
CA GLN A 155 3.86 -2.79 17.32
C GLN A 155 4.87 -3.32 16.29
N ALA A 156 5.81 -4.17 16.71
CA ALA A 156 6.78 -4.79 15.80
C ALA A 156 6.12 -5.74 14.78
N GLY A 157 4.87 -6.15 15.03
CA GLY A 157 4.07 -6.97 14.12
C GLY A 157 3.22 -6.16 13.16
N THR A 158 2.64 -5.05 13.63
CA THR A 158 1.78 -4.15 12.85
C THR A 158 2.58 -3.21 11.96
N ASP A 159 3.59 -2.58 12.54
CA ASP A 159 4.53 -1.66 11.88
C ASP A 159 5.99 -2.05 12.21
N PRO A 160 6.50 -3.13 11.59
CA PRO A 160 7.89 -3.53 11.76
C PRO A 160 8.87 -2.44 11.31
N HIS A 161 8.49 -1.58 10.37
CA HIS A 161 9.38 -0.55 9.82
C HIS A 161 9.66 0.51 10.88
N ALA A 162 8.63 1.07 11.51
CA ALA A 162 8.81 2.03 12.60
C ALA A 162 9.66 1.45 13.74
N TYR A 163 9.47 0.18 14.08
CA TYR A 163 10.27 -0.47 15.12
C TYR A 163 11.75 -0.59 14.72
N LEU A 164 12.01 -1.12 13.52
CA LEU A 164 13.38 -1.40 13.04
C LEU A 164 14.17 -0.13 12.72
N THR A 165 13.50 0.96 12.40
CA THR A 165 14.14 2.25 12.07
C THR A 165 14.20 3.19 13.27
N GLY A 166 13.74 2.79 14.46
CA GLY A 166 13.68 3.67 15.63
C GLY A 166 12.68 4.82 15.48
N GLY A 167 11.66 4.65 14.64
CA GLY A 167 10.59 5.62 14.39
C GLY A 167 10.94 6.71 13.38
N TYR A 168 12.13 6.68 12.77
CA TYR A 168 12.53 7.68 11.77
C TYR A 168 11.83 7.49 10.42
N VAL A 169 11.45 6.25 10.10
CA VAL A 169 10.71 5.90 8.87
C VAL A 169 9.70 4.82 9.23
N ASP A 170 8.42 5.08 9.02
CA ASP A 170 7.35 4.13 9.31
C ASP A 170 6.75 3.52 8.03
N ARG A 171 5.93 2.47 8.21
CA ARG A 171 5.33 1.74 7.10
C ARG A 171 4.31 2.59 6.34
N GLN A 172 3.60 3.47 7.04
CA GLN A 172 2.60 4.34 6.45
C GLN A 172 3.26 5.32 5.47
N GLU A 173 4.35 5.95 5.90
CA GLU A 173 5.12 6.91 5.11
C GLU A 173 5.66 6.28 3.84
N LEU A 174 6.30 5.12 3.95
CA LEU A 174 6.86 4.40 2.79
C LEU A 174 5.78 4.03 1.77
N LEU A 175 4.62 3.54 2.24
CA LEU A 175 3.49 3.25 1.37
C LEU A 175 2.90 4.52 0.75
N ALA A 176 2.81 5.62 1.51
CA ALA A 176 2.32 6.89 1.00
C ALA A 176 3.20 7.43 -0.12
N GLN A 177 4.53 7.33 0.02
CA GLN A 177 5.48 7.69 -1.03
C GLN A 177 5.26 6.83 -2.29
N ALA A 178 5.12 5.51 -2.15
CA ALA A 178 4.87 4.62 -3.27
C ALA A 178 3.53 4.94 -3.97
N PHE A 179 2.46 5.18 -3.20
CA PHE A 179 1.17 5.59 -3.77
C PHE A 179 1.23 6.97 -4.43
N ALA A 180 1.99 7.92 -3.89
CA ALA A 180 2.15 9.23 -4.50
C ALA A 180 2.86 9.13 -5.87
N ILE A 181 3.89 8.29 -5.98
CA ILE A 181 4.54 7.98 -7.26
C ILE A 181 3.51 7.42 -8.25
N ALA A 182 2.73 6.41 -7.82
CA ALA A 182 1.72 5.78 -8.68
C ALA A 182 0.63 6.78 -9.10
N MET A 183 0.18 7.63 -8.19
CA MET A 183 -0.83 8.68 -8.42
C MET A 183 -0.34 9.71 -9.44
N ILE A 184 0.85 10.27 -9.24
CA ILE A 184 1.40 11.27 -10.16
C ILE A 184 1.56 10.68 -11.56
N GLN A 185 2.02 9.44 -11.67
CA GLN A 185 2.22 8.78 -12.96
C GLN A 185 0.90 8.40 -13.64
N VAL A 186 -0.10 7.93 -12.89
CA VAL A 186 -1.42 7.58 -13.46
C VAL A 186 -2.20 8.84 -13.86
N GLU A 187 -2.06 9.94 -13.11
CA GLU A 187 -2.66 11.23 -13.46
C GLU A 187 -1.97 11.91 -14.64
N SER A 188 -0.65 11.75 -14.75
CA SER A 188 0.14 12.22 -15.90
C SER A 188 -0.08 11.37 -17.16
N GLY A 189 -0.97 10.37 -17.09
CA GLY A 189 -1.29 9.44 -18.16
C GLY A 189 -1.42 10.13 -19.51
N THR A 190 -0.61 9.67 -20.47
CA THR A 190 -0.52 10.04 -21.91
C THR A 190 0.40 11.18 -22.38
N ASN A 191 0.77 12.21 -21.60
CA ASN A 191 1.52 13.35 -22.18
C ASN A 191 3.03 13.43 -21.88
N ARG A 192 3.54 12.85 -20.78
CA ARG A 192 4.96 13.00 -20.39
C ARG A 192 5.90 11.88 -20.87
N PHE A 193 5.40 10.66 -21.04
CA PHE A 193 6.23 9.49 -21.34
C PHE A 193 5.93 8.82 -22.69
N ASN A 194 4.83 9.20 -23.36
CA ASN A 194 4.51 8.82 -24.74
C ASN A 194 4.78 9.96 -25.73
N ALA A 195 5.48 11.02 -25.32
CA ALA A 195 6.07 11.96 -26.25
C ALA A 195 7.14 11.18 -27.02
N ASN A 196 6.73 10.68 -28.19
CA ASN A 196 7.60 10.14 -29.22
C ASN A 196 8.90 10.96 -29.24
N PRO A 197 10.08 10.37 -29.00
CA PRO A 197 11.28 10.91 -29.58
C PRO A 197 11.17 10.62 -31.08
N SER A 198 10.33 11.36 -31.80
CA SER A 198 10.24 11.23 -33.25
C SER A 198 11.49 11.86 -33.86
N ALA A 199 12.43 11.02 -34.29
CA ALA A 199 13.28 11.13 -35.49
C ALA A 199 14.53 10.26 -35.35
#